data_AF-A0A1G3ZPS3-F1
#
_entry.id   AF-A0A1G3ZPS3-F1
#
_cell.length_a   1.000
_cell.length_b   1.000
_cell.length_c   1.000
_cell.angle_alpha   90.00
_cell.angle_beta   90.00
_cell.angle_gamma   90.00
#
_symmetry.space_group_name_H-M   'P 1'
#
loop_
_entity.id
_entity.type
_entity.pdbx_description
1 polymer ?
#
loop_
_entity_poly.entity_id
_entity_poly.type
_entity_poly.pdbx_seq_one_letter_code
_entity_poly.pdbx_strand_id
1 'polypeptide(L)'
;MRRDGDVDVRARVLALMHSGSSAWCDMVRIELWNGLRGPAERQMMESLETDVVLLPTTDAVWTRARLLAQRSRAKGLTVPSADLVIAAYAWEHDVEMEHDDDHLTALEALFD
;
A
#
# COMPACT_ATOMS: atom_id res chain seq x y z
N MET A 1 4.28 -13.69 4.37
CA MET A 1 4.18 -12.90 5.62
C MET A 1 5.24 -13.34 6.61
N ARG A 2 5.86 -12.39 7.33
CA ARG A 2 6.93 -12.66 8.29
C ARG A 2 6.42 -13.57 9.41
N ARG A 3 7.25 -14.54 9.81
CA ARG A 3 6.92 -15.51 10.86
C ARG A 3 6.74 -14.86 12.24
N ASP A 4 7.47 -13.78 12.50
CA ASP A 4 7.44 -13.00 13.75
C ASP A 4 6.62 -11.71 13.62
N GLY A 5 5.81 -11.58 12.57
CA GLY A 5 4.88 -10.46 12.43
C GLY A 5 3.75 -10.54 13.46
N ASP A 6 3.15 -9.40 13.77
CA ASP A 6 1.96 -9.33 14.61
C ASP A 6 0.88 -10.28 14.09
N VAL A 7 0.36 -11.12 14.99
CA VAL A 7 -0.57 -12.21 14.65
C VAL A 7 -1.92 -11.65 14.20
N ASP A 8 -2.36 -10.54 14.77
CA ASP A 8 -3.63 -9.90 14.45
C ASP A 8 -3.54 -9.18 13.11
N VAL A 9 -2.42 -8.49 12.83
CA VAL A 9 -2.15 -7.91 11.51
C VAL A 9 -2.12 -9.00 10.44
N ARG A 10 -1.43 -10.11 10.72
CA ARG A 10 -1.34 -11.25 9.81
C ARG A 10 -2.73 -11.87 9.56
N ALA A 11 -3.55 -11.99 10.59
CA ALA A 11 -4.91 -12.53 10.46
C ALA A 11 -5.80 -11.62 9.61
N ARG A 12 -5.74 -10.29 9.79
CA ARG A 12 -6.49 -9.32 8.96
C ARG A 12 -6.07 -9.38 7.49
N VAL A 13 -4.77 -9.35 7.22
CA VAL A 13 -4.24 -9.46 5.85
C VAL A 13 -4.66 -10.78 5.22
N LEU A 14 -4.55 -11.91 5.94
CA LEU A 14 -5.04 -13.19 5.42
C LEU A 14 -6.54 -13.14 5.13
N ALA A 15 -7.36 -12.57 6.01
CA ALA A 15 -8.81 -12.48 5.79
C ALA A 15 -9.17 -11.67 4.54
N LEU A 16 -8.51 -10.53 4.32
CA LEU A 16 -8.68 -9.68 3.12
C LEU A 16 -8.26 -10.41 1.84
N MET A 17 -7.19 -11.21 1.90
CA MET A 17 -6.75 -12.03 0.77
C MET A 17 -7.75 -13.14 0.46
N HIS A 18 -8.31 -13.80 1.48
CA HIS A 18 -9.29 -14.88 1.27
C HIS A 18 -10.65 -14.38 0.80
N SER A 19 -11.01 -13.12 1.05
CA SER A 19 -12.27 -12.54 0.56
C SER A 19 -12.21 -12.16 -0.92
N GLY A 20 -11.02 -12.20 -1.55
CA GLY A 20 -10.82 -11.75 -2.93
C GLY A 20 -10.95 -10.25 -3.12
N SER A 21 -10.98 -9.47 -2.02
CA SER A 21 -11.13 -8.01 -2.04
C SER A 21 -9.80 -7.28 -1.83
N SER A 22 -8.70 -8.01 -1.73
CA SER A 22 -7.36 -7.43 -1.59
C SER A 22 -6.82 -6.93 -2.92
N ALA A 23 -6.34 -5.69 -2.92
CA ALA A 23 -5.52 -5.13 -3.98
C ALA A 23 -4.23 -4.54 -3.40
N TRP A 24 -3.24 -4.35 -4.25
CA TRP A 24 -2.00 -3.66 -3.92
C TRP A 24 -1.56 -2.76 -5.07
N CYS A 25 -0.51 -1.99 -4.85
CA CYS A 25 0.14 -1.21 -5.89
C CYS A 25 1.60 -1.61 -6.05
N ASP A 26 2.23 -1.17 -7.13
CA ASP A 26 3.64 -1.51 -7.41
C ASP A 26 4.60 -1.00 -6.33
N MET A 27 4.28 0.10 -5.64
CA MET A 27 5.11 0.59 -4.53
C MET A 27 5.15 -0.42 -3.37
N VAL A 28 3.99 -0.94 -2.98
CA VAL A 28 3.88 -2.00 -1.95
C VAL A 28 4.63 -3.26 -2.40
N ARG A 29 4.53 -3.64 -3.69
CA ARG A 29 5.28 -4.79 -4.22
C ARG A 29 6.79 -4.59 -4.11
N ILE A 30 7.31 -3.41 -4.46
CA ILE A 30 8.74 -3.09 -4.33
C ILE A 30 9.21 -3.27 -2.88
N GLU A 31 8.45 -2.76 -1.91
CA GLU A 31 8.79 -2.89 -0.50
C GLU A 31 8.75 -4.35 -0.02
N LEU A 32 7.73 -5.11 -0.41
CA LEU A 32 7.60 -6.52 -0.08
C LEU A 32 8.75 -7.34 -0.67
N TRP A 33 9.09 -7.14 -1.94
CA TRP A 33 10.20 -7.83 -2.62
C TRP A 33 11.55 -7.49 -1.98
N ASN A 34 11.78 -6.23 -1.62
CA ASN A 34 13.00 -5.80 -0.93
C ASN A 34 13.13 -6.42 0.48
N GLY A 35 12.00 -6.75 1.11
CA GLY A 35 11.94 -7.33 2.45
C GLY A 35 12.19 -8.84 2.52
N LEU A 36 12.27 -9.55 1.39
CA LEU A 36 12.38 -11.02 1.33
C LEU A 36 13.78 -11.51 1.73
N ARG A 37 13.84 -12.59 2.50
CA ARG A 37 15.06 -13.13 3.12
C ARG A 37 15.46 -14.51 2.61
N GLY A 38 14.75 -15.09 1.65
CA GLY A 38 15.11 -16.40 1.12
C GLY A 38 14.16 -16.99 0.07
N PRO A 39 14.47 -18.21 -0.44
CA PRO A 39 13.68 -18.87 -1.48
C PRO A 39 12.22 -19.15 -1.07
N ALA A 40 11.97 -19.53 0.18
CA ALA A 40 10.61 -19.82 0.66
C ALA A 40 9.71 -18.57 0.66
N GLU A 41 10.25 -17.42 1.08
CA GLU A 41 9.50 -16.16 1.06
C GLU A 41 9.25 -15.67 -0.36
N ARG A 42 10.18 -15.92 -1.29
CA ARG A 42 10.00 -15.64 -2.73
C ARG A 42 8.88 -16.47 -3.35
N GLN A 43 8.86 -17.78 -3.11
CA GLN A 43 7.80 -18.65 -3.59
C GLN A 43 6.42 -18.22 -3.05
N MET A 44 6.36 -17.83 -1.78
CA MET A 44 5.13 -17.26 -1.22
C MET A 44 4.73 -15.97 -1.93
N MET A 45 5.67 -15.04 -2.14
CA MET A 45 5.40 -13.78 -2.83
C MET A 45 4.86 -14.00 -4.24
N GLU A 46 5.48 -14.88 -5.03
CA GLU A 46 5.02 -15.25 -6.39
C GLU A 46 3.59 -15.80 -6.38
N SER A 47 3.22 -16.59 -5.36
CA SER A 47 1.84 -17.04 -5.19
C SER A 47 0.89 -15.86 -4.94
N LEU A 48 1.25 -14.92 -4.05
CA LEU A 48 0.42 -13.73 -3.80
C LEU A 48 0.27 -12.88 -5.07
N GLU A 49 1.30 -12.81 -5.92
CA GLU A 49 1.20 -12.07 -7.19
C GLU A 49 0.22 -12.67 -8.19
N THR A 50 -0.13 -13.94 -8.02
CA THR A 50 -1.16 -14.59 -8.83
C THR A 50 -2.57 -14.28 -8.31
N ASP A 51 -2.71 -14.07 -7.00
CA ASP A 51 -4.01 -14.00 -6.30
C ASP A 51 -4.45 -12.56 -5.98
N VAL A 52 -3.51 -11.62 -5.79
CA VAL A 52 -3.81 -10.23 -5.38
C VAL A 52 -3.93 -9.32 -6.59
N VAL A 53 -5.00 -8.51 -6.63
CA VAL A 53 -5.22 -7.56 -7.72
C VAL A 53 -4.15 -6.47 -7.71
N LEU A 54 -3.49 -6.29 -8.85
CA LEU A 54 -2.60 -5.15 -9.08
C LEU A 54 -3.40 -3.95 -9.59
N LEU A 55 -3.46 -2.89 -8.79
CA LEU A 55 -4.00 -1.62 -9.24
C LEU A 55 -3.09 -1.02 -10.31
N PRO A 56 -3.64 -0.56 -11.44
CA PRO A 56 -2.83 -0.05 -12.52
C PRO A 56 -2.18 1.29 -12.15
N THR A 57 -0.88 1.42 -12.46
CA THR A 57 -0.21 2.72 -12.42
C THR A 57 -0.69 3.56 -13.59
N THR A 58 -1.27 4.72 -13.33
CA THR A 58 -1.69 5.69 -14.36
C THR A 58 -1.05 7.05 -14.11
N ASP A 59 -1.07 7.93 -15.11
CA ASP A 59 -0.64 9.33 -14.94
C ASP A 59 -1.48 10.08 -13.89
N ALA A 60 -2.71 9.62 -13.66
CA ALA A 60 -3.60 10.17 -12.65
C ALA A 60 -3.10 9.87 -11.23
N VAL A 61 -2.63 8.65 -10.96
CA VAL A 61 -1.96 8.29 -9.68
C VAL A 61 -0.81 9.25 -9.39
N TRP A 62 0.06 9.52 -10.39
CA TRP A 62 1.17 10.46 -10.20
C TRP A 62 0.70 11.91 -9.99
N THR A 63 -0.41 12.30 -10.60
CA THR A 63 -1.03 13.61 -10.38
C THR A 63 -1.58 13.72 -8.96
N ARG A 64 -2.28 12.71 -8.46
CA ARG A 64 -2.75 12.62 -7.08
C ARG A 64 -1.60 12.66 -6.08
N ALA A 65 -0.50 11.94 -6.32
CA ALA A 65 0.67 11.96 -5.45
C ALA A 65 1.29 13.37 -5.33
N ARG A 66 1.40 14.11 -6.43
CA ARG A 66 1.87 15.51 -6.42
C ARG A 66 0.91 16.44 -5.67
N LEU A 67 -0.40 16.25 -5.83
CA LEU A 67 -1.42 17.00 -5.09
C LEU A 67 -1.33 16.73 -3.58
N LEU A 68 -1.21 15.47 -3.18
CA LEU A 68 -1.00 15.08 -1.78
C LEU A 68 0.28 15.72 -1.23
N ALA A 69 1.39 15.71 -1.97
CA ALA A 69 2.63 16.36 -1.54
C ALA A 69 2.43 17.87 -1.26
N GLN A 70 1.72 18.58 -2.14
CA GLN A 70 1.40 19.99 -1.97
C GLN A 70 0.48 20.23 -0.76
N ARG A 71 -0.58 19.43 -0.61
CA ARG A 71 -1.53 19.52 0.50
C ARG A 71 -0.88 19.23 1.85
N SER A 72 -0.06 18.17 1.92
CA SER A 72 0.72 17.83 3.12
C SER A 72 1.64 18.97 3.51
N ARG A 73 2.37 19.55 2.55
CA ARG A 73 3.27 20.67 2.83
C ARG A 73 2.52 21.92 3.32
N ALA A 74 1.37 22.22 2.74
CA ALA A 74 0.53 23.34 3.18
C ALA A 74 0.02 23.17 4.63
N LYS A 75 -0.09 21.92 5.11
CA LYS A 75 -0.42 21.58 6.50
C LYS A 75 0.80 21.37 7.41
N GLY A 76 2.02 21.61 6.91
CA GLY A 76 3.25 21.41 7.69
C GLY A 76 3.66 19.94 7.86
N LEU A 77 3.02 19.01 7.15
CA LEU A 77 3.34 17.59 7.18
C LEU A 77 4.47 17.28 6.20
N THR A 78 5.47 16.52 6.66
CA THR A 78 6.53 15.96 5.82
C THR A 78 6.33 14.46 5.75
N VAL A 79 5.99 13.94 4.57
CA VAL A 79 5.62 12.55 4.35
C VAL A 79 6.57 11.92 3.32
N PRO A 80 7.05 10.68 3.51
CA PRO A 80 7.82 9.95 2.52
C PRO A 80 7.15 9.88 1.15
N SER A 81 7.95 9.90 0.08
CA SER A 81 7.42 9.79 -1.29
C SER A 81 6.70 8.47 -1.57
N ALA A 82 7.09 7.38 -0.90
CA ALA A 82 6.43 6.07 -1.04
C ALA A 82 4.99 6.15 -0.54
N ASP A 83 4.78 6.66 0.68
CA ASP A 83 3.46 6.83 1.31
C ASP A 83 2.55 7.74 0.47
N LEU A 84 3.11 8.83 -0.10
CA LEU A 84 2.38 9.71 -1.02
C LEU A 84 1.88 8.96 -2.26
N VAL A 85 2.68 8.05 -2.82
CA VAL A 85 2.31 7.25 -3.99
C VAL A 85 1.28 6.19 -3.59
N ILE A 86 1.46 5.51 -2.45
CA ILE A 86 0.52 4.50 -1.94
C ILE A 86 -0.87 5.12 -1.72
N ALA A 87 -0.94 6.24 -1.01
CA ALA A 87 -2.21 6.95 -0.79
C ALA A 87 -2.82 7.47 -2.10
N ALA A 88 -1.99 7.86 -3.08
CA ALA A 88 -2.49 8.26 -4.39
C ALA A 88 -3.13 7.11 -5.17
N TYR A 89 -2.67 5.86 -5.00
CA TYR A 89 -3.37 4.70 -5.55
C TYR A 89 -4.74 4.53 -4.93
N ALA A 90 -4.82 4.59 -3.60
CA ALA A 90 -6.08 4.45 -2.89
C ALA A 90 -7.09 5.51 -3.33
N TRP A 91 -6.65 6.76 -3.40
CA TRP A 91 -7.48 7.87 -3.83
C TRP A 91 -7.92 7.78 -5.29
N GLU A 92 -7.02 7.42 -6.21
CA GLU A 92 -7.35 7.35 -7.64
C GLU A 92 -8.28 6.17 -7.98
N HIS A 93 -8.12 5.04 -7.29
CA HIS A 93 -8.88 3.82 -7.56
C HIS A 93 -10.12 3.63 -6.66
N ASP A 94 -10.40 4.60 -5.79
CA ASP A 94 -11.54 4.58 -4.86
C ASP A 94 -11.56 3.31 -3.99
N VAL A 95 -10.40 3.01 -3.38
CA VAL A 95 -10.24 1.86 -2.47
C VAL A 95 -9.78 2.32 -1.09
N GLU A 96 -10.22 1.61 -0.06
CA GLU A 96 -9.76 1.80 1.32
C GLU A 96 -8.31 1.30 1.47
N MET A 97 -7.52 1.96 2.32
CA MET A 97 -6.20 1.47 2.71
C MET A 97 -6.28 0.70 4.03
N GLU A 98 -5.83 -0.55 4.04
CA GLU A 98 -5.53 -1.26 5.29
C GLU A 98 -4.08 -0.98 5.67
N HIS A 99 -3.86 -0.21 6.76
CA HIS A 99 -2.54 0.13 7.27
C HIS A 99 -2.52 0.37 8.77
N ASP A 100 -1.33 0.47 9.35
CA ASP A 100 -1.06 0.88 10.73
C ASP A 100 0.09 1.91 10.72
N ASP A 101 -0.14 3.00 9.99
CA ASP A 101 0.84 4.04 9.69
C ASP A 101 0.21 5.43 9.82
N ASP A 102 0.81 6.28 10.64
CA ASP A 102 0.31 7.63 10.94
C ASP A 102 0.35 8.57 9.72
N HIS A 103 1.33 8.41 8.82
CA HIS A 103 1.38 9.22 7.61
C HIS A 103 0.24 8.87 6.67
N LEU A 104 -0.01 7.57 6.45
CA LEU A 104 -1.14 7.13 5.61
C LEU A 104 -2.47 7.60 6.21
N THR A 105 -2.64 7.52 7.54
CA THR A 105 -3.82 8.08 8.24
C THR A 105 -4.00 9.56 7.94
N ALA A 106 -2.91 10.34 8.04
CA ALA A 106 -2.94 11.77 7.79
C ALA A 106 -3.22 12.12 6.32
N LEU A 107 -2.80 11.26 5.38
CA LEU A 107 -3.00 11.45 3.94
C LEU A 107 -4.45 11.17 3.51
N GLU A 108 -5.12 10.17 4.08
CA GLU A 108 -6.53 9.88 3.79
C GLU A 108 -7.43 11.09 4.07
N ALA A 109 -7.15 11.81 5.16
CA ALA A 109 -7.84 13.05 5.52
C ALA A 109 -7.61 14.21 4.53
N LEU A 110 -6.81 14.00 3.48
CA LEU A 110 -6.55 14.95 2.39
C LEU A 110 -7.18 14.53 1.06
N PHE A 111 -7.97 13.44 1.01
CA PHE A 111 -8.73 13.08 -0.19
C PHE A 111 -9.89 14.08 -0.36
N ASP A 112 -10.37 14.25 -1.60
CA ASP A 112 -11.49 15.15 -1.94
C ASP A 112 -12.86 14.48 -1.76
#